data_AF-A0A077PYB9-F1
#
_entry.id   AF-A0A077PYB9-F1
#
_cell.length_a   1.000
_cell.length_b   1.000
_cell.length_c   1.000
_cell.angle_alpha   90.00
_cell.angle_beta   90.00
_cell.angle_gamma   90.00
#
_symmetry.space_group_name_H-M   'P 1'
#
loop_
_entity.id
_entity.type
_entity.pdbx_description
1 polymer ?
#
loop_
_entity_poly.entity_id
_entity_poly.type
_entity_poly.pdbx_seq_one_letter_code
_entity_poly.pdbx_strand_id
1 'polypeptide(L)' 'MQTVNIEMQKAGDRKVITMTIGNVSAVYKRAGDASYLKAHGRGNVRQVKALLREFVRNSEPALI' A
#
# COMPACT_ATOMS: atom_id res chain seq x y z
N MET A 1 7.09 11.03 17.23
CA MET A 1 6.14 10.94 16.10
C MET A 1 6.87 10.27 14.95
N GLN A 2 6.36 9.18 14.38
CA GLN A 2 6.98 8.56 13.20
C GLN A 2 6.38 9.20 11.95
N THR A 3 7.22 9.55 10.98
CA THR A 3 6.78 10.05 9.69
C THR A 3 6.13 8.92 8.89
N VAL A 4 4.98 9.20 8.30
CA VAL A 4 4.30 8.31 7.36
C VAL A 4 4.56 8.82 5.97
N ASN A 5 5.25 8.03 5.15
CA ASN A 5 5.51 8.35 3.75
C ASN A 5 4.60 7.49 2.87
N ILE A 6 3.83 8.15 1.99
CA ILE A 6 2.98 7.47 1.01
C ILE A 6 3.40 7.93 -0.38
N GLU A 7 3.75 6.97 -1.21
CA GLU A 7 4.13 7.20 -2.61
C GLU A 7 3.15 6.49 -3.53
N MET A 8 2.66 7.20 -4.54
CA MET A 8 1.79 6.64 -5.58
C MET A 8 2.44 6.82 -6.94
N GLN A 9 2.54 5.72 -7.68
CA GLN A 9 3.01 5.69 -9.06
C GLN A 9 1.92 5.05 -9.93
N LYS A 10 1.61 5.69 -11.07
CA LYS A 10 0.64 5.19 -12.03
C LYS A 10 1.22 5.31 -13.43
N ALA A 11 1.18 4.22 -14.19
CA ALA A 11 1.61 4.17 -15.58
C ALA A 11 0.70 3.21 -16.36
N GLY A 12 -0.16 3.75 -17.21
CA GLY A 12 -1.16 2.96 -17.94
C GLY A 12 -2.10 2.21 -16.99
N ASP A 13 -2.20 0.89 -17.17
CA ASP A 13 -2.98 -0.05 -16.36
C ASP A 13 -2.28 -0.45 -15.04
N ARG A 14 -1.03 -0.01 -14.84
CA ARG A 14 -0.24 -0.32 -13.66
C ARG A 14 -0.35 0.79 -12.62
N LYS A 15 -0.63 0.39 -11.39
CA LYS A 15 -0.65 1.26 -10.21
C LYS A 15 0.18 0.64 -9.09
N VAL A 16 0.98 1.46 -8.43
CA VAL A 16 1.75 1.07 -7.25
C VAL A 16 1.53 2.12 -6.17
N ILE A 17 1.15 1.66 -4.98
CA ILE A 17 1.09 2.50 -3.78
C ILE A 17 2.01 1.88 -2.74
N THR A 18 2.95 2.66 -2.24
CA THR A 18 3.87 2.28 -1.17
C THR A 18 3.57 3.13 0.06
N MET A 19 3.42 2.48 1.21
CA MET A 19 3.30 3.14 2.51
C MET A 19 4.47 2.69 3.39
N THR A 20 5.24 3.64 3.90
CA THR A 20 6.38 3.39 4.77
C THR A 20 6.18 4.10 6.10
N ILE A 21 6.26 3.35 7.20
CA ILE A 21 6.14 3.83 8.58
C ILE A 21 7.31 3.25 9.37
N GLY A 22 8.28 4.10 9.70
CA GLY A 22 9.53 3.68 10.35
C GLY A 22 10.24 2.58 9.55
N ASN A 23 10.45 1.42 10.17
CA ASN A 23 11.14 0.26 9.58
C ASN A 23 10.21 -0.72 8.85
N VAL A 24 8.95 -0.34 8.60
CA VAL A 24 7.96 -1.18 7.93
C VAL A 24 7.53 -0.54 6.62
N SER A 25 7.53 -1.33 5.55
CA SER A 25 7.04 -0.93 4.24
C SER A 25 5.98 -1.88 3.75
N ALA A 26 4.82 -1.32 3.37
CA ALA A 26 3.73 -2.01 2.72
C ALA A 26 3.58 -1.51 1.27
N VAL A 27 3.30 -2.42 0.35
CA VAL A 27 3.15 -2.13 -1.07
C VAL A 27 1.89 -2.80 -1.60
N TYR A 28 1.07 -2.00 -2.26
CA TYR A 28 -0.02 -2.43 -3.12
C TYR A 28 0.40 -2.25 -4.57
N LYS A 29 0.22 -3.28 -5.39
CA LYS A 29 0.36 -3.15 -6.85
C LYS A 29 -0.88 -3.69 -7.53
N ARG A 30 -1.27 -3.03 -8.61
CA ARG A 30 -2.32 -3.46 -9.54
C ARG A 30 -1.78 -3.38 -10.96
N ALA A 31 -2.15 -4.35 -11.78
CA ALA A 31 -1.98 -4.34 -13.23
C ALA A 31 -3.22 -4.98 -13.84
N GLY A 32 -4.08 -4.16 -14.46
CA GLY A 32 -5.41 -4.61 -14.91
C GLY A 32 -6.24 -5.14 -13.74
N ASP A 33 -6.73 -6.38 -13.85
CA ASP A 33 -7.55 -7.03 -12.81
C ASP A 33 -6.73 -7.74 -11.72
N ALA A 34 -5.43 -7.94 -11.97
CA ALA A 34 -4.55 -8.54 -10.98
C ALA A 34 -4.09 -7.48 -9.98
N SER A 35 -4.25 -7.78 -8.69
CA SER A 35 -3.69 -6.96 -7.62
C SER A 35 -3.03 -7.80 -6.54
N TYR A 36 -2.05 -7.21 -5.86
CA TYR A 36 -1.46 -7.83 -4.68
C TYR A 36 -1.09 -6.78 -3.63
N LEU A 37 -1.08 -7.23 -2.38
CA LEU A 37 -0.71 -6.40 -1.24
C LEU A 37 0.23 -7.18 -0.31
N LYS A 38 1.44 -6.65 -0.14
CA LYS A 38 2.49 -7.23 0.71
C LYS A 38 3.05 -6.20 1.67
N ALA A 39 3.61 -6.66 2.77
CA ALA A 39 4.32 -5.81 3.72
C ALA A 39 5.53 -6.57 4.27
N HIS A 40 6.59 -5.85 4.61
CA HIS A 40 7.83 -6.39 5.16
C HIS A 40 8.46 -5.37 6.12
N GLY A 41 9.45 -5.82 6.91
CA GLY A 41 10.13 -5.01 7.92
C GLY A 41 10.04 -5.62 9.31
N ARG A 42 10.50 -4.86 10.32
CA ARG A 42 10.43 -5.25 11.74
C ARG A 42 9.48 -4.33 12.50
N GLY A 43 8.64 -4.91 13.34
CA GLY A 43 7.63 -4.20 14.13
C GLY A 43 6.20 -4.54 13.67
N ASN A 44 5.33 -3.54 13.61
CA ASN A 44 3.89 -3.71 13.41
C ASN A 44 3.47 -3.97 11.95
N VAL A 45 4.13 -4.93 11.28
CA VAL A 45 3.97 -5.23 9.85
C VAL A 45 2.50 -5.49 9.48
N ARG A 46 1.76 -6.24 10.31
CA ARG A 46 0.34 -6.54 10.08
C ARG A 46 -0.53 -5.28 10.13
N GLN A 47 -0.25 -4.34 11.03
CA GLN A 47 -1.01 -3.10 11.17
C GLN A 47 -0.75 -2.18 9.98
N VAL A 48 0.51 -1.98 9.58
CA VAL A 48 0.84 -1.16 8.38
C VAL A 48 0.24 -1.77 7.12
N LYS A 49 0.25 -3.10 7.00
CA LYS A 49 -0.43 -3.82 5.91
C LYS A 49 -1.93 -3.53 5.88
N ALA A 50 -2.59 -3.54 7.05
CA ALA A 50 -4.01 -3.23 7.16
C ALA A 50 -4.31 -1.76 6.84
N LEU A 51 -3.48 -0.83 7.31
CA LEU A 51 -3.59 0.60 6.98
C LEU A 51 -3.50 0.86 5.48
N LEU A 52 -2.52 0.26 4.80
CA LEU A 52 -2.43 0.40 3.34
C LEU A 52 -3.65 -0.20 2.64
N ARG A 53 -4.16 -1.33 3.12
CA ARG A 53 -5.37 -1.93 2.54
C ARG A 53 -6.58 -1.01 2.66
N GLU A 54 -6.80 -0.42 3.84
CA GLU A 54 -7.87 0.56 4.03
C GLU A 54 -7.65 1.83 3.20
N PHE A 55 -6.41 2.33 3.11
CA PHE A 55 -6.08 3.46 2.27
C PHE A 55 -6.44 3.20 0.80
N VAL A 56 -6.08 2.02 0.27
CA VAL A 56 -6.41 1.62 -1.10
C VAL A 56 -7.92 1.57 -1.31
N ARG A 57 -8.67 0.92 -0.40
CA ARG A 57 -10.15 0.87 -0.45
C ARG A 57 -10.78 2.25 -0.53
N ASN A 58 -10.33 3.17 0.33
CA ASN A 58 -10.88 4.52 0.38
C ASN A 58 -10.45 5.37 -0.82
N SER A 59 -9.26 5.12 -1.38
CA SER A 59 -8.77 5.85 -2.55
C SER A 59 -9.50 5.49 -3.84
N GLU A 60 -9.95 4.24 -3.97
CA GLU A 60 -10.72 3.73 -5.10
C GLU A 60 -11.69 2.64 -4.61
N PRO A 61 -12.94 2.98 -4.26
CA PRO A 61 -13.91 2.04 -3.68
C PRO A 61 -14.22 0.82 -4.56
N ALA A 62 -13.98 0.93 -5.88
CA ALA A 62 -14.25 -0.11 -6.86
C ALA A 62 -13.15 -1.19 -6.97
N LEU A 63 -12.11 -1.16 -6.13
CA LEU A 63 -10.90 -2.01 -6.24
C LEU A 63 -10.89 -3.31 -5.44
N ILE A 64 -11.73 -3.44 -4.41
CA ILE A 64 -11.67 -4.52 -3.41
C ILE A 64 -13.05 -5.14 -3.23
#